data_AF-A0A7X6CSL3-F1
#
_entry.id   AF-A0A7X6CSL3-F1
#
_cell.length_a   1.000
_cell.length_b   1.000
_cell.length_c   1.000
_cell.angle_alpha   90.00
_cell.angle_beta   90.00
_cell.angle_gamma   90.00
#
_symmetry.space_group_name_H-M   'P 1'
#
loop_
_entity.id
_entity.type
_entity.pdbx_description
1 polymer ?
#
loop_
_entity_poly.entity_id
_entity_poly.type
_entity_poly.pdbx_seq_one_letter_code
_entity_poly.pdbx_strand_id
1 'polypeptide(L)'
;MEFNYELEKKKFDERWTRFAAEYAAAGMAGESIEAMKEFDWESFKSDRIYSLHNQSLSSFNNDNVGCPYLQKFQESFSCPALETDPDRRYGWTDEIENENLSIFMKQLSPSDIELLTLFVVDGYSVTEIAKIQSVKWPTISKKLTRIEKYLKKFEEVATD
;
A
#
# COMPACT_ATOMS: atom_id res chain seq x y z
N MET A 1 18.12 -6.36 -2.59
CA MET A 1 19.22 -7.08 -3.28
C MET A 1 19.20 -8.49 -2.72
N GLU A 2 19.06 -9.51 -3.57
CA GLU A 2 18.90 -10.89 -3.12
C GLU A 2 20.27 -11.53 -2.85
N PHE A 3 20.42 -12.22 -1.72
CA PHE A 3 21.67 -12.84 -1.31
C PHE A 3 21.83 -14.22 -1.98
N ASN A 4 22.66 -14.32 -3.02
CA ASN A 4 22.99 -15.61 -3.63
C ASN A 4 24.13 -16.28 -2.87
N TYR A 5 23.81 -17.30 -2.07
CA TYR A 5 24.77 -17.97 -1.20
C TYR A 5 25.97 -18.56 -1.96
N GLU A 6 25.73 -19.25 -3.08
CA GLU A 6 26.79 -19.93 -3.82
C GLU A 6 27.79 -18.93 -4.42
N LEU A 7 27.26 -17.87 -5.01
CA LEU A 7 28.05 -16.82 -5.64
C LEU A 7 28.80 -15.98 -4.60
N GLU A 8 28.14 -15.60 -3.51
CA GLU A 8 28.77 -14.81 -2.44
C GLU A 8 29.79 -15.63 -1.64
N LYS A 9 29.55 -16.92 -1.42
CA LYS A 9 30.52 -17.83 -0.81
C LYS A 9 31.76 -18.00 -1.69
N LYS A 10 31.58 -18.18 -3.00
CA LYS A 10 32.70 -18.27 -3.93
C LYS A 10 33.58 -17.02 -3.89
N LYS A 11 32.96 -15.83 -3.90
CA LYS A 11 33.69 -14.56 -3.74
C LYS A 11 34.40 -14.46 -2.39
N PHE A 12 33.77 -14.92 -1.31
CA PHE A 12 34.38 -14.95 0.02
C PHE A 12 35.63 -15.84 0.04
N ASP A 13 35.54 -17.06 -0.50
CA ASP A 13 36.65 -18.01 -0.58
C ASP A 13 37.80 -17.46 -1.46
N GLU A 14 37.49 -16.84 -2.60
CA GLU A 14 38.48 -16.19 -3.47
C GLU A 14 39.19 -15.02 -2.78
N ARG A 15 38.47 -14.19 -2.01
CA ARG A 15 39.08 -13.11 -1.23
C ARG A 15 40.00 -13.66 -0.13
N TRP A 16 39.54 -14.69 0.60
CA TRP A 16 40.31 -15.24 1.72
C TRP A 16 41.53 -16.04 1.29
N THR A 17 41.52 -16.69 0.12
CA THR A 17 42.73 -17.33 -0.42
C THR A 17 43.83 -16.30 -0.68
N ARG A 18 43.47 -15.11 -1.20
CA ARG A 18 44.39 -13.99 -1.39
C ARG A 18 44.87 -13.40 -0.06
N PHE A 19 43.96 -13.08 0.86
CA PHE A 19 44.33 -12.49 2.15
C PHE A 19 45.19 -13.42 3.00
N ALA A 20 44.91 -14.72 3.02
CA ALA A 20 45.75 -15.69 3.73
C ALA A 20 47.20 -15.69 3.20
N ALA A 21 47.40 -15.56 1.89
CA ALA A 21 48.73 -15.47 1.29
C ALA A 21 49.44 -14.14 1.62
N GLU A 22 48.73 -13.01 1.58
CA GLU A 22 49.27 -11.69 1.94
C GLU A 22 49.66 -11.63 3.42
N TYR A 23 48.85 -12.21 4.30
CA TYR A 23 49.10 -12.26 5.75
C TYR A 23 50.21 -13.22 6.14
N ALA A 24 50.31 -14.37 5.47
CA ALA A 24 51.45 -15.27 5.62
C ALA A 24 52.76 -14.60 5.16
N ALA A 25 52.72 -13.87 4.04
CA ALA A 25 53.89 -13.12 3.54
C ALA A 25 54.30 -11.97 4.49
N ALA A 26 53.35 -11.38 5.21
CA ALA A 26 53.61 -10.39 6.25
C ALA A 26 54.13 -11.00 7.57
N GLY A 27 54.24 -12.34 7.67
CA GLY A 27 54.78 -13.03 8.83
C GLY A 27 53.77 -13.26 9.96
N MET A 28 52.46 -13.18 9.70
CA MET A 28 51.45 -13.50 10.71
C MET A 28 51.38 -15.01 11.00
N ALA A 29 51.12 -15.34 12.26
CA ALA A 29 50.90 -16.71 12.70
C ALA A 29 49.61 -17.28 12.09
N GLY A 30 49.63 -18.57 11.74
CA GLY A 30 48.48 -19.25 11.15
C GLY A 30 47.22 -19.18 12.02
N GLU A 31 47.38 -19.28 13.34
CA GLU A 31 46.29 -19.14 14.31
C GLU A 31 45.61 -17.76 14.24
N SER A 32 46.39 -16.69 14.05
CA SER A 32 45.85 -15.33 13.90
C SER A 32 45.12 -15.14 12.58
N ILE A 33 45.62 -15.76 11.50
CA ILE A 33 44.97 -15.73 10.18
C ILE A 33 43.64 -16.49 10.22
N GLU A 34 43.59 -17.64 10.91
CA GLU A 34 42.38 -18.43 11.07
C GLU A 34 41.33 -17.69 11.94
N ALA A 35 41.76 -17.06 13.03
CA ALA A 35 40.88 -16.24 13.86
C ALA A 35 40.27 -15.05 13.08
N MET A 36 41.03 -14.39 12.22
CA MET A 36 40.52 -13.33 11.34
C MET A 36 39.51 -13.87 10.33
N LYS A 37 39.80 -15.06 9.74
CA LYS A 37 38.88 -15.70 8.81
C LYS A 37 37.56 -16.09 9.48
N GLU A 38 37.61 -16.58 10.70
CA GLU A 38 36.40 -16.92 11.48
C GLU A 38 35.58 -15.67 11.81
N PHE A 39 36.22 -14.57 12.19
CA PHE A 39 35.55 -13.28 12.42
C PHE A 39 34.80 -12.78 11.17
N ASP A 40 35.46 -12.82 10.01
CA ASP A 40 34.85 -12.43 8.74
C ASP A 40 33.73 -13.40 8.32
N TRP A 41 33.85 -14.68 8.69
CA TRP A 41 32.81 -15.67 8.46
C TRP A 41 31.55 -15.42 9.30
N GLU A 42 31.69 -14.99 10.55
CA GLU A 42 30.56 -14.54 11.37
C GLU A 42 29.84 -13.35 10.72
N SER A 43 30.61 -12.38 10.21
CA SER A 43 30.05 -11.22 9.50
C SER A 43 29.31 -11.64 8.22
N PHE A 44 29.87 -12.58 7.45
CA PHE A 44 29.19 -13.14 6.28
C PHE A 44 27.86 -13.83 6.65
N LYS A 45 27.83 -14.57 7.75
CA LYS A 45 26.59 -15.19 8.25
C LYS A 45 25.58 -14.14 8.70
N SER A 46 26.00 -13.08 9.39
CA SER A 46 25.09 -12.00 9.78
C SER A 46 24.50 -11.28 8.58
N ASP A 47 25.29 -11.02 7.54
CA ASP A 47 24.82 -10.36 6.31
C ASP A 47 23.79 -11.21 5.57
N ARG A 48 24.00 -12.54 5.54
CA ARG A 48 23.03 -13.49 5.00
C ARG A 48 21.72 -13.45 5.78
N ILE A 49 21.79 -13.52 7.11
CA ILE A 49 20.62 -13.48 7.99
C ILE A 49 19.87 -12.16 7.78
N TYR A 50 20.58 -11.03 7.81
CA TYR A 50 20.01 -9.71 7.56
C TYR A 50 19.29 -9.65 6.22
N SER A 51 19.92 -10.12 5.14
CA SER A 51 19.32 -10.12 3.80
C SER A 51 18.08 -11.02 3.69
N LEU A 52 18.04 -12.14 4.43
CA LEU A 52 16.89 -13.03 4.45
C LEU A 52 15.70 -12.42 5.21
N HIS A 53 15.97 -11.75 6.34
CA HIS A 53 14.96 -11.15 7.18
C HIS A 53 14.50 -9.77 6.69
N ASN A 54 15.35 -9.05 5.99
CA ASN A 54 15.08 -7.70 5.50
C ASN A 54 14.87 -7.72 3.98
N GLN A 55 13.64 -7.97 3.57
CA GLN A 55 13.23 -8.02 2.17
C GLN A 55 12.50 -6.74 1.78
N SER A 56 12.80 -6.19 0.60
CA SER A 56 12.15 -4.97 0.12
C SER A 56 10.69 -5.24 -0.27
N LEU A 57 9.78 -4.36 0.13
CA LEU A 57 8.38 -4.39 -0.32
C LEU A 57 8.24 -4.04 -1.81
N SER A 58 9.23 -3.38 -2.42
CA SER A 58 9.21 -3.03 -3.86
C SER A 58 9.21 -4.25 -4.80
N SER A 59 9.43 -5.45 -4.26
CA SER A 59 9.34 -6.72 -4.99
C SER A 59 7.92 -7.06 -5.43
N PHE A 60 6.90 -6.35 -4.94
CA PHE A 60 5.48 -6.57 -5.23
C PHE A 60 5.13 -6.54 -6.73
N ASN A 61 5.85 -5.75 -7.54
CA ASN A 61 5.57 -5.56 -8.97
C ASN A 61 6.31 -6.55 -9.88
N ASN A 62 7.07 -7.49 -9.33
CA ASN A 62 7.85 -8.43 -10.12
C ASN A 62 7.48 -9.86 -9.74
N ASP A 63 6.59 -10.45 -10.55
CA ASP A 63 6.06 -11.83 -10.40
C ASP A 63 7.14 -12.91 -10.29
N ASN A 64 8.39 -12.57 -10.59
CA ASN A 64 9.52 -13.50 -10.67
C ASN A 64 10.41 -13.54 -9.41
N VAL A 65 10.16 -12.68 -8.41
CA VAL A 65 10.99 -12.61 -7.18
C VAL A 65 10.10 -12.54 -5.96
N GLY A 66 9.38 -13.63 -5.72
CA GLY A 66 8.49 -13.77 -4.56
C GLY A 66 9.29 -13.79 -3.26
N CYS A 67 9.21 -12.71 -2.48
CA CYS A 67 9.62 -12.69 -1.08
C CYS A 67 8.90 -13.83 -0.33
N PRO A 68 9.59 -14.92 0.09
CA PRO A 68 8.92 -16.10 0.63
C PRO A 68 8.10 -15.82 1.88
N TYR A 69 8.53 -14.83 2.67
CA TYR A 69 7.81 -14.39 3.87
C TYR A 69 6.54 -13.62 3.50
N LEU A 70 6.61 -12.73 2.51
CA LEU A 70 5.41 -12.03 2.02
C LEU A 70 4.41 -13.03 1.43
N GLN A 71 4.84 -14.01 0.64
CA GLN A 71 3.95 -15.04 0.11
C GLN A 71 3.27 -15.84 1.24
N LYS A 72 4.01 -16.17 2.30
CA LYS A 72 3.47 -16.90 3.46
C LYS A 72 2.44 -16.09 4.27
N PHE A 73 2.61 -14.77 4.34
CA PHE A 73 1.79 -13.89 5.19
C PHE A 73 0.95 -12.90 4.39
N GLN A 74 0.78 -13.12 3.08
CA GLN A 74 0.08 -12.19 2.19
C GLN A 74 -1.34 -11.91 2.68
N GLU A 75 -2.05 -12.94 3.12
CA GLU A 75 -3.41 -12.86 3.68
C GLU A 75 -3.45 -12.10 5.03
N SER A 76 -2.35 -12.10 5.79
CA SER A 76 -2.24 -11.32 7.03
C SER A 76 -1.94 -9.85 6.77
N PHE A 77 -1.31 -9.53 5.64
CA PHE A 77 -1.01 -8.16 5.22
C PHE A 77 -2.11 -7.52 4.36
N SER A 78 -3.03 -8.32 3.82
CA SER A 78 -4.14 -7.84 3.00
C SER A 78 -5.46 -8.05 3.74
N CYS A 79 -6.07 -6.95 4.16
CA CYS A 79 -7.49 -6.96 4.52
C CYS A 79 -8.28 -6.63 3.25
N PRO A 80 -9.01 -7.58 2.63
CA PRO A 80 -9.97 -7.21 1.62
C PRO A 80 -10.97 -6.26 2.27
N ALA A 81 -11.20 -5.10 1.67
CA ALA A 81 -12.27 -4.23 2.11
C ALA A 81 -13.56 -5.05 2.10
N LEU A 82 -14.22 -5.15 3.25
CA LEU A 82 -15.46 -5.90 3.34
C LEU A 82 -16.44 -5.27 2.34
N GLU A 83 -17.09 -6.09 1.50
CA GLU A 83 -18.17 -5.67 0.59
C GLU A 83 -19.30 -4.93 1.34
N THR A 84 -19.32 -5.04 2.67
CA THR A 84 -20.33 -4.45 3.56
C THR A 84 -19.67 -3.69 4.71
N ASP A 85 -18.54 -3.00 4.45
CA ASP A 85 -17.99 -2.08 5.43
C ASP A 85 -18.92 -0.85 5.53
N PRO A 86 -19.62 -0.63 6.66
CA PRO A 86 -20.51 0.52 6.82
C PRO A 86 -19.77 1.86 6.70
N ASP A 87 -18.46 1.90 6.97
CA ASP A 87 -17.62 3.09 6.76
C ASP A 87 -17.34 3.34 5.27
N ARG A 88 -17.53 2.34 4.39
CA ARG A 88 -17.30 2.44 2.94
C ARG A 88 -18.56 2.77 2.14
N ARG A 89 -19.74 2.89 2.76
CA ARG A 89 -20.98 3.26 2.06
C ARG A 89 -20.86 4.56 1.26
N TYR A 90 -20.05 5.49 1.76
CA TYR A 90 -19.75 6.77 1.11
C TYR A 90 -18.40 6.77 0.38
N GLY A 91 -17.73 5.62 0.26
CA GLY A 91 -16.38 5.53 -0.32
C GLY A 91 -16.29 6.05 -1.76
N TRP A 92 -17.41 6.04 -2.50
CA TRP A 92 -17.49 6.63 -3.83
C TRP A 92 -17.14 8.13 -3.85
N THR A 93 -17.26 8.87 -2.73
CA THR A 93 -16.86 10.28 -2.66
C THR A 93 -15.34 10.48 -2.71
N ASP A 94 -14.57 9.48 -2.26
CA ASP A 94 -13.11 9.49 -2.29
C ASP A 94 -12.55 8.95 -3.61
N GLU A 95 -13.36 8.23 -4.39
CA GLU A 95 -13.03 7.73 -5.74
C GLU A 95 -13.20 8.81 -6.83
N ILE A 96 -13.68 10.01 -6.48
CA ILE A 96 -13.85 11.13 -7.41
C ILE A 96 -12.47 11.72 -7.78
N GLU A 97 -12.07 11.57 -9.05
CA GLU A 97 -10.79 12.07 -9.58
C GLU A 97 -10.67 13.60 -9.54
N ASN A 98 -11.79 14.32 -9.69
CA ASN A 98 -11.80 15.77 -9.61
C ASN A 98 -11.66 16.24 -8.16
N GLU A 99 -10.47 16.73 -7.80
CA GLU A 99 -10.12 17.20 -6.45
C GLU A 99 -11.07 18.28 -5.93
N ASN A 100 -11.47 19.23 -6.78
CA ASN A 100 -12.38 20.30 -6.41
C ASN A 100 -13.79 19.77 -6.11
N LEU A 101 -14.26 18.78 -6.88
CA LEU A 101 -15.54 18.12 -6.63
C LEU A 101 -15.49 17.26 -5.36
N SER A 102 -14.38 16.59 -5.08
CA SER A 102 -14.18 15.84 -3.84
C SER A 102 -14.23 16.75 -2.61
N ILE A 103 -13.55 17.90 -2.65
CA ILE A 103 -13.62 18.93 -1.59
C ILE A 103 -15.07 19.41 -1.40
N PHE A 104 -15.80 19.63 -2.49
CA PHE A 104 -17.20 20.03 -2.43
C PHE A 104 -18.09 18.95 -1.78
N MET A 105 -17.92 17.68 -2.15
CA MET A 105 -18.66 16.57 -1.55
C MET A 105 -18.40 16.48 -0.04
N LYS A 106 -17.17 16.78 0.42
CA LYS A 106 -16.83 16.85 1.85
C LYS A 106 -17.50 18.00 2.61
N GLN A 107 -17.98 19.04 1.92
CA GLN A 107 -18.73 20.15 2.53
C GLN A 107 -20.23 19.88 2.66
N LEU A 108 -20.74 18.86 1.96
CA LEU A 108 -22.15 18.48 2.05
C LEU A 108 -22.48 17.87 3.41
N SER A 109 -23.75 18.01 3.83
CA SER A 109 -24.21 17.32 5.03
C SER A 109 -24.25 15.80 4.79
N PRO A 110 -24.02 14.96 5.81
CA PRO A 110 -24.10 13.50 5.65
C PRO A 110 -25.48 13.05 5.13
N SER A 111 -26.55 13.80 5.45
CA SER A 111 -27.89 13.53 4.92
C SER A 111 -28.04 13.81 3.42
N ASP A 112 -27.27 14.77 2.89
CA ASP A 112 -27.26 15.08 1.46
C ASP A 112 -26.38 14.08 0.69
N ILE A 113 -25.27 13.62 1.28
CA ILE A 113 -24.43 12.53 0.72
C ILE A 113 -25.23 11.23 0.67
N GLU A 114 -25.96 10.89 1.74
CA GLU A 114 -26.86 9.73 1.76
C GLU A 114 -27.93 9.82 0.67
N LEU A 115 -28.52 11.01 0.48
CA LEU A 115 -29.51 11.24 -0.58
C LEU A 115 -28.90 11.05 -1.98
N LEU A 116 -27.69 11.54 -2.21
CA LEU A 116 -26.96 11.35 -3.46
C LEU A 116 -26.58 9.88 -3.68
N THR A 117 -26.15 9.19 -2.62
CA THR A 117 -25.81 7.76 -2.67
C THR A 117 -27.04 6.95 -3.10
N LEU A 118 -28.19 7.17 -2.46
CA LEU A 118 -29.44 6.49 -2.81
C LEU A 118 -29.91 6.80 -4.25
N PHE A 119 -29.72 8.02 -4.73
CA PHE A 119 -30.22 8.45 -6.02
C PHE A 119 -29.29 8.09 -7.19
N VAL A 120 -27.98 8.28 -7.03
CA VAL A 120 -26.97 8.14 -8.10
C VAL A 120 -26.30 6.78 -8.08
N VAL A 121 -25.91 6.30 -6.89
CA VAL A 121 -25.17 5.04 -6.73
C VAL A 121 -26.12 3.85 -6.69
N ASP A 122 -27.15 3.92 -5.85
CA ASP A 122 -28.13 2.83 -5.69
C ASP A 122 -29.25 2.89 -6.75
N GLY A 123 -29.41 4.01 -7.46
CA GLY A 123 -30.35 4.16 -8.57
C GLY A 123 -31.84 4.24 -8.17
N TYR A 124 -32.16 4.54 -6.91
CA TYR A 124 -33.54 4.65 -6.47
C TYR A 124 -34.26 5.88 -7.05
N SER A 125 -35.54 5.73 -7.33
CA SER A 125 -36.40 6.84 -7.72
C SER A 125 -36.74 7.74 -6.52
N VAL A 126 -37.08 9.01 -6.78
CA VAL A 126 -37.44 10.00 -5.74
C VAL A 126 -38.61 9.51 -4.87
N THR A 127 -39.54 8.73 -5.43
CA THR A 127 -40.68 8.15 -4.71
C THR A 127 -40.28 7.01 -3.78
N GLU A 128 -39.30 6.19 -4.17
CA GLU A 128 -38.74 5.13 -3.34
C GLU A 128 -37.91 5.69 -2.20
N ILE A 129 -37.05 6.68 -2.48
CA ILE A 129 -36.26 7.38 -1.46
C ILE A 129 -37.18 8.04 -0.42
N ALA A 130 -38.27 8.67 -0.87
CA ALA A 130 -39.26 9.25 0.02
C ALA A 130 -39.88 8.21 0.97
N LYS A 131 -40.15 6.98 0.48
CA LYS A 131 -40.62 5.88 1.31
C LYS A 131 -39.54 5.40 2.29
N ILE A 132 -38.30 5.20 1.82
CA ILE A 132 -37.16 4.74 2.65
C ILE A 132 -36.93 5.72 3.81
N GLN A 133 -36.92 7.03 3.53
CA GLN A 133 -36.70 8.06 4.55
C GLN A 133 -37.96 8.39 5.35
N SER A 134 -39.12 7.82 5.03
CA SER A 134 -40.43 8.17 5.64
C SER A 134 -40.78 9.66 5.53
N VAL A 135 -40.44 10.29 4.41
CA VAL A 135 -40.67 11.72 4.14
C VAL A 135 -41.58 11.88 2.92
N LYS A 136 -42.29 13.02 2.82
CA LYS A 136 -43.08 13.35 1.63
C LYS A 136 -42.19 13.59 0.41
N TRP A 137 -42.63 13.11 -0.75
CA TRP A 137 -41.96 13.29 -2.06
C TRP A 137 -41.48 14.72 -2.36
N PRO A 138 -42.26 15.79 -2.12
CA PRO A 138 -41.81 17.16 -2.42
C PRO A 138 -40.58 17.59 -1.62
N THR A 139 -40.37 17.03 -0.43
CA THR A 139 -39.20 17.35 0.40
C THR A 139 -37.93 16.80 -0.22
N ILE A 140 -37.96 15.57 -0.74
CA ILE A 140 -36.82 14.94 -1.41
C ILE A 140 -36.49 15.69 -2.71
N SER A 141 -37.51 16.00 -3.51
CA SER A 141 -37.35 16.80 -4.73
C SER A 141 -36.72 18.16 -4.44
N LYS A 142 -37.19 18.88 -3.42
CA LYS A 142 -36.59 20.17 -3.00
C LYS A 142 -35.13 20.03 -2.55
N LYS A 143 -34.78 18.96 -1.84
CA LYS A 143 -33.38 18.69 -1.42
C LYS A 143 -32.50 18.45 -2.63
N LEU A 144 -32.93 17.63 -3.58
CA LEU A 144 -32.20 17.38 -4.84
C LEU A 144 -32.00 18.66 -5.64
N THR A 145 -33.05 19.47 -5.85
CA THR A 145 -32.92 20.76 -6.55
C THR A 145 -31.98 21.73 -5.84
N ARG A 146 -31.94 21.70 -4.50
CA ARG A 146 -30.99 22.50 -3.72
C ARG A 146 -29.55 22.06 -4.00
N ILE A 147 -29.27 20.76 -3.94
CA ILE A 147 -27.94 20.19 -4.21
C ILE A 147 -27.53 20.49 -5.66
N GLU A 148 -28.42 20.31 -6.62
CA GLU A 148 -28.19 20.62 -8.03
C GLU A 148 -27.79 22.09 -8.24
N LYS A 149 -28.46 23.03 -7.58
CA LYS A 149 -28.10 24.46 -7.63
C LYS A 149 -26.71 24.72 -7.05
N TYR A 150 -26.33 24.05 -5.97
CA TYR A 150 -25.01 24.18 -5.39
C TYR A 150 -23.93 23.62 -6.33
N LEU A 151 -24.20 22.49 -6.98
CA LEU A 151 -23.30 21.90 -7.98
C LEU A 151 -23.14 22.79 -9.21
N LYS A 152 -24.22 23.37 -9.74
CA LYS A 152 -24.16 24.32 -10.87
C LYS A 152 -23.36 25.57 -10.54
N LYS A 153 -23.56 26.12 -9.34
CA LYS A 153 -22.77 27.27 -8.88
C LYS A 153 -21.29 26.93 -8.75
N PHE A 154 -20.96 25.69 -8.38
CA PHE A 154 -19.58 25.22 -8.33
C PHE A 154 -18.97 25.08 -9.74
N GLU A 155 -19.72 24.53 -10.70
CA GLU A 155 -19.28 24.42 -12.10
C GLU A 155 -18.91 25.79 -12.69
N GLU A 156 -19.72 26.83 -12.41
CA GLU A 156 -19.44 28.21 -12.82
C GLU A 156 -18.16 28.80 -12.18
N VAL A 157 -17.83 28.42 -10.95
CA VAL A 157 -16.63 28.92 -10.23
C VAL A 157 -15.36 28.14 -10.61
N ALA A 158 -15.49 26.88 -11.02
CA ALA A 158 -14.36 26.07 -11.46
C ALA A 158 -13.88 26.40 -12.89
N THR A 159 -14.66 27.16 -13.65
CA THR A 159 -14.34 27.59 -15.03
C THR A 159 -13.65 28.96 -15.12
N ASP A 160 -13.52 29.69 -14.02
CA ASP A 160 -12.76 30.96 -13.90
C ASP A 160 -11.34 30.73 -13.37
#